data_AF-A0A1Y1ZTY6-F1
#
_entry.id   AF-A0A1Y1ZTY6-F1
#
_cell.length_a   1.000
_cell.length_b   1.000
_cell.length_c   1.000
_cell.angle_alpha   90.00
_cell.angle_beta   90.00
_cell.angle_gamma   90.00
#
_symmetry.space_group_name_H-M   'P 1'
#
loop_
_entity.id
_entity.type
_entity.pdbx_description
1 polymer ?
#
loop_
_entity_poly.entity_id
_entity_poly.type
_entity_poly.pdbx_seq_one_letter_code
_entity_poly.pdbx_strand_id
1 'polypeptide(L)'
;MPVTDEEAALQAIAALDSLSPEQQSVLESINAILHNDEPFVDIHELFGLYNVLYFRSLLVPRVEVSWSPRLTLCAGICELTRDPTTKKYTRIRLKLSTPLLQFRPRSDTINTLLHESIHAYFFLTSSFSHTRSSPSSDDEDASGHGPGFQLLASFINTHSSNTYSITIYHTFHDEVDHYRTHVWKCSGPCKEKAPYYGLVKRSMNRAPGKSDTWWARHEAECGGTWMKVGEPGLTRKQKEGMSARERAGRQRNKIDGWVVRGRESGQTLVREGPDKGGRVSVQNNAGGKRRAEAIVVAGGVASSPSNHTGSGAVRKRQKVSGEDKDEEVQVVGENLHVECPICSIRVPDSSINEHLDVVHPP
;
A
#
# COMPACT_ATOMS: atom_id res chain seq x y z
N MET A 1 -17.58 1.17 -35.88
CA MET A 1 -17.01 2.03 -34.83
C MET A 1 -16.90 1.18 -33.57
N PRO A 2 -15.90 1.39 -32.70
CA PRO A 2 -15.87 0.73 -31.40
C PRO A 2 -17.14 1.09 -30.62
N VAL A 3 -17.72 0.13 -29.91
CA VAL A 3 -18.91 0.32 -29.08
C VAL A 3 -18.55 1.29 -27.95
N THR A 4 -19.38 2.31 -27.71
CA THR A 4 -19.15 3.24 -26.60
C THR A 4 -19.50 2.58 -25.26
N ASP A 5 -19.04 3.12 -24.14
CA ASP A 5 -19.38 2.56 -22.83
C ASP A 5 -20.90 2.65 -22.55
N GLU A 6 -21.55 3.72 -23.02
CA GLU A 6 -23.02 3.88 -22.94
C GLU A 6 -23.75 2.80 -23.75
N GLU A 7 -23.32 2.55 -24.99
CA GLU A 7 -23.90 1.49 -25.82
C GLU A 7 -23.68 0.11 -25.21
N ALA A 8 -22.49 -0.14 -24.66
CA ALA A 8 -22.17 -1.40 -23.98
C ALA A 8 -23.02 -1.60 -22.72
N ALA A 9 -23.25 -0.54 -21.95
CA ALA A 9 -24.10 -0.55 -20.77
C ALA A 9 -25.56 -0.84 -21.15
N LEU A 10 -26.09 -0.15 -22.17
CA LEU A 10 -27.45 -0.40 -22.68
C LEU A 10 -27.62 -1.85 -23.17
N GLN A 11 -26.62 -2.42 -23.84
CA GLN A 11 -26.66 -3.83 -24.26
C GLN A 11 -26.65 -4.80 -23.07
N ALA A 12 -25.91 -4.50 -22.00
CA ALA A 12 -25.93 -5.32 -20.78
C ALA A 12 -27.29 -5.25 -20.07
N ILE A 13 -27.86 -4.04 -19.98
CA ILE A 13 -29.18 -3.81 -19.37
C ILE A 13 -30.29 -4.52 -20.16
N ALA A 14 -30.31 -4.38 -21.48
CA ALA A 14 -31.31 -5.04 -22.33
C ALA A 14 -31.26 -6.57 -22.22
N ALA A 15 -30.09 -7.16 -21.91
CA ALA A 15 -29.95 -8.59 -21.68
C ALA A 15 -30.58 -9.08 -20.36
N LEU A 16 -31.12 -8.16 -19.54
CA LEU A 16 -31.76 -8.44 -18.25
C LEU A 16 -33.27 -8.20 -18.26
N ASP A 17 -33.85 -7.67 -19.35
CA ASP A 17 -35.30 -7.49 -19.50
C ASP A 17 -36.06 -8.82 -19.42
N SER A 18 -35.48 -9.89 -19.97
CA SER A 18 -36.00 -11.25 -19.87
C SER A 18 -34.86 -12.22 -19.57
N LEU A 19 -34.69 -12.55 -18.29
CA LEU A 19 -33.64 -13.45 -17.85
C LEU A 19 -33.77 -14.83 -18.50
N SER A 20 -32.68 -15.33 -19.07
CA SER A 20 -32.57 -16.71 -19.52
C SER A 20 -32.70 -17.69 -18.34
N PRO A 21 -33.03 -18.98 -18.58
CA PRO A 21 -33.06 -19.98 -17.51
C PRO A 21 -31.74 -20.09 -16.74
N GLU A 22 -30.61 -19.90 -17.44
CA GLU A 22 -29.29 -19.87 -16.81
C GLU A 22 -29.12 -18.64 -15.91
N GLN A 23 -29.49 -17.44 -16.37
CA GLN A 23 -29.44 -16.22 -15.57
C GLN A 23 -30.36 -16.28 -14.35
N GLN A 24 -31.53 -16.92 -14.46
CA GLN A 24 -32.43 -17.14 -13.32
C GLN A 24 -31.79 -18.03 -12.26
N SER A 25 -31.20 -19.17 -12.65
CA SER A 25 -30.49 -20.07 -11.73
C SER A 25 -29.27 -19.40 -11.08
N VAL A 26 -28.54 -18.60 -11.85
CA VAL A 26 -27.41 -17.80 -11.34
C VAL A 26 -27.88 -16.75 -10.34
N LEU A 27 -28.99 -16.05 -10.62
CA LEU A 27 -29.57 -15.07 -9.70
C LEU A 27 -29.98 -15.72 -8.37
N GLU A 28 -30.59 -16.91 -8.40
CA GLU A 28 -30.90 -17.68 -7.19
C GLU A 28 -29.64 -18.02 -6.39
N SER A 29 -28.58 -18.45 -7.09
CA SER A 29 -27.28 -18.77 -6.47
C SER A 29 -26.63 -17.54 -5.83
N ILE A 30 -26.68 -16.39 -6.51
CA ILE A 30 -26.21 -15.11 -5.98
C ILE A 30 -27.00 -14.75 -4.72
N ASN A 31 -28.33 -14.82 -4.75
CA ASN A 31 -29.17 -14.51 -3.59
C ASN A 31 -28.86 -15.42 -2.40
N ALA A 32 -28.64 -16.71 -2.64
CA ALA A 32 -28.24 -17.66 -1.61
C ALA A 32 -26.88 -17.28 -1.00
N ILE A 33 -25.90 -16.88 -1.82
CA ILE A 33 -24.61 -16.40 -1.35
C ILE A 33 -24.82 -15.14 -0.50
N LEU A 34 -25.47 -14.10 -1.02
CA LEU A 34 -25.62 -12.80 -0.35
C LEU A 34 -26.34 -12.85 0.99
N HIS A 35 -27.22 -13.84 1.19
CA HIS A 35 -28.03 -13.98 2.40
C HIS A 35 -27.58 -15.15 3.30
N ASN A 36 -26.43 -15.77 3.02
CA ASN A 36 -25.88 -16.76 3.95
C ASN A 36 -25.17 -16.09 5.14
N ASP A 37 -24.96 -16.86 6.20
CA ASP A 37 -24.32 -16.41 7.44
C ASP A 37 -22.77 -16.44 7.37
N GLU A 38 -22.18 -16.65 6.19
CA GLU A 38 -20.73 -16.72 6.04
C GLU A 38 -20.09 -15.33 6.15
N PRO A 39 -19.02 -15.16 6.95
CA PRO A 39 -18.39 -13.87 7.18
C PRO A 39 -17.63 -13.35 5.95
N PHE A 40 -17.25 -14.23 5.02
CA PHE A 40 -16.46 -13.91 3.84
C PHE A 40 -17.13 -14.40 2.56
N VAL A 41 -16.79 -13.78 1.44
CA VAL A 41 -17.21 -14.22 0.10
C VAL A 41 -16.08 -14.89 -0.63
N ASP A 42 -16.40 -15.95 -1.37
CA ASP A 42 -15.55 -16.38 -2.45
C ASP A 42 -15.73 -15.42 -3.65
N ILE A 43 -14.68 -14.62 -3.90
CA ILE A 43 -14.67 -13.63 -4.98
C ILE A 43 -14.65 -14.28 -6.36
N HIS A 44 -14.12 -15.51 -6.50
CA HIS A 44 -14.05 -16.22 -7.77
C HIS A 44 -15.42 -16.78 -8.14
N GLU A 45 -16.13 -17.36 -7.17
CA GLU A 45 -17.50 -17.83 -7.34
C GLU A 45 -18.44 -16.66 -7.72
N LEU A 46 -18.45 -15.60 -6.92
CA LEU A 46 -19.27 -14.41 -7.20
C LEU A 46 -18.93 -13.78 -8.55
N PHE A 47 -17.65 -13.69 -8.90
CA PHE A 47 -17.23 -13.15 -10.19
C PHE A 47 -17.78 -13.98 -11.36
N GLY A 48 -17.72 -15.30 -11.27
CA GLY A 48 -18.28 -16.20 -12.27
C GLY A 48 -19.80 -16.03 -12.43
N LEU A 49 -20.52 -15.91 -11.32
CA LEU A 49 -21.96 -15.69 -11.31
C LEU A 49 -22.33 -14.31 -11.89
N TYR A 50 -21.65 -13.24 -11.46
CA TYR A 50 -21.87 -11.91 -12.00
C TYR A 50 -21.54 -11.80 -13.47
N ASN A 51 -20.53 -12.53 -13.94
CA ASN A 51 -20.19 -12.59 -15.36
C ASN A 51 -21.40 -13.06 -16.19
N VAL A 52 -22.09 -14.11 -15.75
CA VAL A 52 -23.28 -14.63 -16.44
C VAL A 52 -24.46 -13.68 -16.31
N LEU A 53 -24.74 -13.19 -15.10
CA LEU A 53 -25.90 -12.35 -14.85
C LEU A 53 -25.75 -10.98 -15.53
N TYR A 54 -24.72 -10.21 -15.17
CA TYR A 54 -24.62 -8.79 -15.52
C TYR A 54 -23.73 -8.48 -16.73
N PHE A 55 -22.78 -9.36 -17.06
CA PHE A 55 -21.72 -9.04 -18.03
C PHE A 55 -21.72 -9.92 -19.28
N ARG A 56 -22.88 -10.51 -19.60
CA ARG A 56 -23.14 -11.26 -20.85
C ARG A 56 -22.15 -12.41 -21.09
N SER A 57 -21.61 -12.97 -20.01
CA SER A 57 -20.59 -14.02 -20.02
C SER A 57 -19.27 -13.64 -20.72
N LEU A 58 -18.96 -12.34 -20.87
CA LEU A 58 -17.79 -11.86 -21.63
C LEU A 58 -16.49 -11.78 -20.81
N LEU A 59 -16.55 -11.72 -19.49
CA LEU A 59 -15.39 -11.43 -18.63
C LEU A 59 -14.48 -12.63 -18.43
N VAL A 60 -15.02 -13.77 -17.97
CA VAL A 60 -14.25 -14.95 -17.53
C VAL A 60 -13.17 -15.41 -18.54
N PRO A 61 -13.38 -15.39 -19.87
CA PRO A 61 -12.33 -15.80 -20.82
C PRO A 61 -11.07 -14.93 -20.81
N ARG A 62 -11.16 -13.67 -20.36
CA ARG A 62 -10.09 -12.66 -20.48
C ARG A 62 -9.71 -11.98 -19.17
N VAL A 63 -10.51 -12.17 -18.13
CA VAL A 63 -10.37 -11.48 -16.84
C VAL A 63 -10.02 -12.49 -15.75
N GLU A 64 -8.99 -12.19 -14.97
CA GLU A 64 -8.60 -12.95 -13.78
C GLU A 64 -8.85 -12.11 -12.52
N VAL A 65 -9.52 -12.65 -11.51
CA VAL A 65 -9.73 -11.97 -10.22
C VAL A 65 -8.77 -12.55 -9.17
N SER A 66 -8.23 -11.71 -8.29
CA SER A 66 -7.28 -12.14 -7.24
C SER A 66 -7.25 -11.19 -6.04
N TRP A 67 -6.79 -11.69 -4.90
CA TRP A 67 -6.48 -10.89 -3.72
C TRP A 67 -5.05 -10.32 -3.78
N SER A 68 -4.87 -9.06 -3.37
CA SER A 68 -3.58 -8.39 -3.28
C SER A 68 -3.24 -8.04 -1.82
N PRO A 69 -2.15 -8.60 -1.25
CA PRO A 69 -1.70 -8.27 0.10
C PRO A 69 -0.95 -6.92 0.18
N ARG A 70 -0.67 -6.28 -0.96
CA ARG A 70 0.15 -5.06 -1.06
C ARG A 70 -0.61 -3.82 -1.50
N LEU A 71 -1.84 -3.98 -1.99
CA LEU A 71 -2.68 -2.85 -2.41
C LEU A 71 -3.25 -2.18 -1.16
N THR A 72 -2.82 -0.95 -0.85
CA THR A 72 -3.20 -0.26 0.40
C THR A 72 -3.77 1.14 0.19
N LEU A 73 -3.81 1.61 -1.06
CA LEU A 73 -4.28 2.96 -1.41
C LEU A 73 -5.66 2.97 -2.08
N CYS A 74 -6.17 1.82 -2.50
CA CYS A 74 -7.54 1.63 -2.98
C CYS A 74 -8.00 0.19 -2.71
N ALA A 75 -9.30 -0.03 -2.57
CA ALA A 75 -9.85 -1.35 -2.25
C ALA A 75 -9.84 -2.32 -3.44
N GLY A 76 -9.84 -1.80 -4.67
CA GLY A 76 -9.85 -2.58 -5.90
C GLY A 76 -9.08 -1.86 -7.01
N ILE A 77 -8.60 -2.63 -7.99
CA ILE A 77 -8.00 -2.10 -9.22
C ILE A 77 -8.21 -3.08 -10.39
N CYS A 78 -8.44 -2.53 -11.57
CA CYS A 78 -8.53 -3.25 -12.84
C CYS A 78 -7.26 -3.01 -13.69
N GLU A 79 -6.49 -4.07 -13.95
CA GLU A 79 -5.19 -4.02 -14.63
C GLU A 79 -5.26 -4.65 -16.03
N LEU A 80 -4.85 -3.93 -17.07
CA LEU A 80 -4.64 -4.51 -18.40
C LEU A 80 -3.31 -5.24 -18.48
N THR A 81 -3.37 -6.55 -18.73
CA THR A 81 -2.19 -7.41 -18.87
C THR A 81 -1.99 -7.85 -20.31
N ARG A 82 -0.74 -8.19 -20.65
CA ARG A 82 -0.41 -8.72 -21.98
C ARG A 82 -0.85 -10.16 -22.07
N ASP A 83 -1.44 -10.50 -23.21
CA ASP A 83 -1.67 -11.88 -23.57
C ASP A 83 -0.32 -12.59 -23.78
N PRO A 84 -0.07 -13.73 -23.10
CA PRO A 84 1.22 -14.41 -23.17
C PRO A 84 1.63 -14.81 -24.59
N THR A 85 0.66 -15.11 -25.45
CA THR A 85 0.85 -15.58 -26.83
C THR A 85 0.99 -14.41 -27.80
N THR A 86 0.06 -13.44 -27.75
CA THR A 86 0.03 -12.35 -28.73
C THR A 86 0.84 -11.12 -28.32
N LYS A 87 1.26 -11.04 -27.05
CA LYS A 87 1.96 -9.91 -26.41
C LYS A 87 1.21 -8.56 -26.47
N LYS A 88 -0.07 -8.57 -26.88
CA LYS A 88 -0.99 -7.43 -26.89
C LYS A 88 -1.74 -7.32 -25.56
N TYR A 89 -2.15 -6.11 -25.17
CA TYR A 89 -2.94 -5.88 -23.96
C TYR A 89 -4.40 -6.27 -24.20
N THR A 90 -4.71 -7.56 -24.07
CA THR A 90 -6.04 -8.11 -24.31
C THR A 90 -6.57 -8.94 -23.15
N ARG A 91 -5.81 -9.02 -22.05
CA ARG A 91 -6.21 -9.68 -20.80
C ARG A 91 -6.36 -8.64 -19.69
N ILE A 92 -7.16 -8.94 -18.69
CA ILE A 92 -7.45 -8.06 -17.56
C ILE A 92 -7.23 -8.82 -16.26
N ARG A 93 -6.73 -8.15 -15.23
CA ARG A 93 -6.58 -8.67 -13.88
C ARG A 93 -7.28 -7.73 -12.90
N LEU A 94 -8.26 -8.24 -12.18
CA LEU A 94 -8.89 -7.55 -11.06
C LEU A 94 -8.16 -7.93 -9.78
N LYS A 95 -7.67 -6.93 -9.03
CA LYS A 95 -7.04 -7.14 -7.72
C LYS A 95 -7.88 -6.46 -6.65
N LEU A 96 -8.26 -7.21 -5.62
CA LEU A 96 -8.94 -6.70 -4.43
C LEU A 96 -7.93 -6.60 -3.28
N SER A 97 -7.99 -5.50 -2.52
CA SER A 97 -7.09 -5.24 -1.40
C SER A 97 -7.46 -6.12 -0.21
N THR A 98 -6.60 -7.09 0.13
CA THR A 98 -6.71 -7.81 1.40
C THR A 98 -6.58 -6.85 2.59
N PRO A 99 -5.59 -5.93 2.64
CA PRO A 99 -5.41 -5.03 3.78
C PRO A 99 -6.60 -4.10 4.07
N LEU A 100 -7.35 -3.68 3.04
CA LEU A 100 -8.47 -2.76 3.19
C LEU A 100 -9.83 -3.47 3.33
N LEU A 101 -9.99 -4.70 2.83
CA LEU A 101 -11.30 -5.37 2.80
C LEU A 101 -11.45 -6.49 3.85
N GLN A 102 -10.37 -7.12 4.33
CA GLN A 102 -10.46 -8.32 5.17
C GLN A 102 -11.18 -8.14 6.52
N PHE A 103 -11.28 -6.92 7.02
CA PHE A 103 -11.96 -6.58 8.29
C PHE A 103 -13.18 -5.69 8.09
N ARG A 104 -13.63 -5.55 6.84
CA ARG A 104 -14.79 -4.75 6.48
C ARG A 104 -16.03 -5.62 6.39
N PRO A 105 -17.23 -5.01 6.47
CA PRO A 105 -18.45 -5.70 6.10
C PRO A 105 -18.30 -6.33 4.73
N ARG A 106 -18.80 -7.56 4.60
CA ARG A 106 -18.76 -8.34 3.37
C ARG A 106 -19.27 -7.59 2.13
N SER A 107 -20.27 -6.72 2.31
CA SER A 107 -20.80 -5.82 1.28
C SER A 107 -19.73 -5.01 0.58
N ASP A 108 -18.68 -4.58 1.28
CA ASP A 108 -17.62 -3.76 0.71
C ASP A 108 -16.80 -4.56 -0.31
N THR A 109 -16.54 -5.84 -0.04
CA THR A 109 -15.88 -6.73 -1.00
C THR A 109 -16.75 -6.94 -2.24
N ILE A 110 -18.05 -7.17 -2.04
CA ILE A 110 -19.01 -7.38 -3.13
C ILE A 110 -19.12 -6.14 -4.03
N ASN A 111 -19.33 -4.97 -3.43
CA ASN A 111 -19.45 -3.71 -4.16
C ASN A 111 -18.14 -3.35 -4.89
N THR A 112 -16.98 -3.60 -4.27
CA THR A 112 -15.67 -3.39 -4.92
C THR A 112 -15.47 -4.35 -6.09
N LEU A 113 -15.85 -5.63 -5.95
CA LEU A 113 -15.76 -6.60 -7.04
C LEU A 113 -16.63 -6.19 -8.24
N LEU A 114 -17.88 -5.78 -7.99
CA LEU A 114 -18.79 -5.31 -9.04
C LEU A 114 -18.27 -4.02 -9.71
N HIS A 115 -17.77 -3.06 -8.92
CA HIS A 115 -17.16 -1.83 -9.44
C HIS A 115 -16.03 -2.15 -10.43
N GLU A 116 -15.06 -2.98 -10.04
CA GLU A 116 -13.95 -3.35 -10.92
C GLU A 116 -14.40 -4.23 -12.10
N SER A 117 -15.46 -5.02 -11.94
CA SER A 117 -16.03 -5.83 -13.04
C SER A 117 -16.70 -4.98 -14.12
N ILE A 118 -17.33 -3.86 -13.74
CA ILE A 118 -17.89 -2.89 -14.70
C ILE A 118 -16.76 -2.28 -15.54
N HIS A 119 -15.65 -1.87 -14.91
CA HIS A 119 -14.47 -1.40 -15.64
C HIS A 119 -13.95 -2.45 -16.62
N ALA A 120 -13.83 -3.70 -16.17
CA ALA A 120 -13.38 -4.80 -17.04
C ALA A 120 -14.34 -5.04 -18.22
N TYR A 121 -15.64 -4.97 -18.00
CA TYR A 121 -16.65 -5.10 -19.06
C TYR A 121 -16.46 -4.05 -20.14
N PHE A 122 -16.31 -2.77 -19.76
CA PHE A 122 -16.08 -1.72 -20.74
C PHE A 122 -14.75 -1.87 -21.46
N PHE A 123 -13.66 -2.21 -20.78
CA PHE A 123 -12.40 -2.51 -21.47
C PHE A 123 -12.57 -3.58 -22.55
N LEU A 124 -13.37 -4.62 -22.32
CA LEU A 124 -13.61 -5.65 -23.32
C LEU A 124 -14.54 -5.20 -24.46
N THR A 125 -15.59 -4.43 -24.17
CA THR A 125 -16.60 -4.04 -25.17
C THR A 125 -16.20 -2.82 -25.99
N SER A 126 -15.50 -1.84 -25.42
CA SER A 126 -15.06 -0.64 -26.11
C SER A 126 -13.67 -0.77 -26.75
N SER A 127 -13.29 -2.01 -27.09
CA SER A 127 -12.00 -2.32 -27.74
C SER A 127 -10.78 -1.80 -26.96
N PHE A 128 -10.84 -1.88 -25.63
CA PHE A 128 -9.80 -1.40 -24.70
C PHE A 128 -9.56 0.12 -24.77
N SER A 129 -10.54 0.87 -25.26
CA SER A 129 -10.53 2.34 -25.31
C SER A 129 -11.31 2.98 -24.15
N HIS A 130 -11.89 2.18 -23.25
CA HIS A 130 -12.48 2.70 -22.00
C HIS A 130 -11.41 3.51 -21.28
N THR A 131 -11.61 4.83 -21.19
CA THR A 131 -10.67 5.73 -20.53
C THR A 131 -11.23 6.05 -19.17
N ARG A 132 -10.42 5.83 -18.12
CA ARG A 132 -10.78 6.25 -16.77
C ARG A 132 -10.53 7.75 -16.53
N SER A 133 -10.29 8.55 -17.57
CA SER A 133 -10.13 10.01 -17.47
C SER A 133 -10.28 10.68 -18.85
N SER A 134 -11.02 11.78 -18.93
CA SER A 134 -10.96 12.72 -20.07
C SER A 134 -9.72 13.63 -19.92
N PRO A 135 -9.10 14.13 -21.00
CA PRO A 135 -7.89 14.97 -20.93
C PRO A 135 -8.13 16.42 -20.52
N SER A 136 -9.38 16.86 -20.29
CA SER A 136 -9.69 18.23 -19.89
C SER A 136 -9.47 18.41 -18.38
N SER A 137 -8.37 19.08 -18.05
CA SER A 137 -7.90 19.37 -16.69
C SER A 137 -8.78 20.34 -15.88
N ASP A 138 -10.00 20.62 -16.32
CA ASP A 138 -10.88 21.64 -15.74
C ASP A 138 -12.23 21.11 -15.27
N ASP A 139 -12.54 19.83 -15.53
CA ASP A 139 -13.79 19.20 -15.08
C ASP A 139 -13.52 18.30 -13.85
N GLU A 140 -14.27 18.51 -12.77
CA GLU A 140 -14.20 17.72 -11.53
C GLU A 140 -14.58 16.22 -11.73
N ASP A 141 -14.98 15.83 -12.94
CA ASP A 141 -15.45 14.50 -13.33
C ASP A 141 -14.40 13.62 -14.05
N ALA A 142 -13.11 13.90 -13.86
CA ALA A 142 -12.00 13.10 -14.40
C ALA A 142 -11.86 11.67 -13.78
N SER A 143 -12.89 11.13 -13.13
CA SER A 143 -12.81 9.93 -12.28
C SER A 143 -12.88 8.59 -13.01
N GLY A 144 -13.17 8.59 -14.31
CA GLY A 144 -13.27 7.35 -15.09
C GLY A 144 -14.56 6.59 -14.93
N HIS A 145 -15.52 7.24 -14.31
CA HIS A 145 -16.88 6.77 -14.14
C HIS A 145 -17.81 7.62 -14.98
N GLY A 146 -17.58 7.65 -16.30
CA GLY A 146 -18.41 8.38 -17.24
C GLY A 146 -19.87 7.87 -17.28
N PRO A 147 -20.74 8.47 -18.11
CA PRO A 147 -22.17 8.16 -18.12
C PRO A 147 -22.49 6.67 -18.27
N GLY A 148 -21.75 5.94 -19.12
CA GLY A 148 -21.93 4.48 -19.27
C GLY A 148 -21.68 3.69 -17.97
N PHE A 149 -20.65 4.07 -17.20
CA PHE A 149 -20.38 3.46 -15.89
C PHE A 149 -21.49 3.75 -14.90
N GLN A 150 -21.88 5.03 -14.78
CA GLN A 150 -22.94 5.42 -13.86
C GLN A 150 -24.27 4.75 -14.19
N LEU A 151 -24.58 4.61 -15.49
CA LEU A 151 -25.76 3.90 -15.98
C LEU A 151 -25.77 2.44 -15.53
N LEU A 152 -24.70 1.70 -15.82
CA LEU A 152 -24.63 0.26 -15.48
C LEU A 152 -24.57 0.02 -13.98
N ALA A 153 -23.78 0.82 -13.23
CA ALA A 153 -23.69 0.72 -11.78
C ALA A 153 -25.05 0.99 -11.10
N SER A 154 -25.75 2.06 -11.53
CA SER A 154 -27.09 2.40 -11.01
C SER A 154 -28.12 1.32 -11.32
N PHE A 155 -28.08 0.77 -12.53
CA PHE A 155 -28.93 -0.36 -12.89
C PHE A 155 -28.65 -1.59 -12.02
N ILE A 156 -27.39 -1.98 -11.83
CA ILE A 156 -27.04 -3.14 -10.99
C ILE A 156 -27.51 -2.93 -9.54
N ASN A 157 -27.32 -1.73 -8.98
CA ASN A 157 -27.79 -1.38 -7.65
C ASN A 157 -29.31 -1.61 -7.50
N THR A 158 -30.10 -1.21 -8.50
CA THR A 158 -31.57 -1.32 -8.45
C THR A 158 -32.09 -2.71 -8.82
N HIS A 159 -31.43 -3.44 -9.73
CA HIS A 159 -31.86 -4.75 -10.23
C HIS A 159 -32.02 -5.79 -9.12
N SER A 160 -31.11 -5.82 -8.14
CA SER A 160 -31.16 -6.77 -7.02
C SER A 160 -31.90 -6.20 -5.81
N SER A 161 -33.02 -5.51 -6.02
CA SER A 161 -33.84 -4.93 -4.94
C SER A 161 -33.04 -4.03 -3.97
N ASN A 162 -32.09 -3.24 -4.48
CA ASN A 162 -31.20 -2.36 -3.68
C ASN A 162 -30.26 -3.09 -2.71
N THR A 163 -29.87 -4.33 -3.03
CA THR A 163 -28.88 -5.08 -2.24
C THR A 163 -27.46 -4.53 -2.39
N TYR A 164 -27.13 -3.92 -3.53
CA TYR A 164 -25.81 -3.36 -3.80
C TYR A 164 -25.78 -1.84 -3.64
N SER A 165 -24.58 -1.32 -3.40
CA SER A 165 -24.29 0.11 -3.30
C SER A 165 -22.95 0.41 -3.98
N ILE A 166 -22.91 0.16 -5.28
CA ILE A 166 -21.76 0.49 -6.13
C ILE A 166 -21.71 2.01 -6.29
N THR A 167 -20.59 2.62 -5.91
CA THR A 167 -20.34 4.06 -6.00
C THR A 167 -19.16 4.36 -6.92
N ILE A 168 -19.09 5.60 -7.43
CA ILE A 168 -17.94 6.12 -8.17
C ILE A 168 -16.78 6.51 -7.23
N TYR A 169 -17.08 6.74 -5.95
CA TYR A 169 -16.09 7.09 -4.93
C TYR A 169 -15.58 5.84 -4.22
N HIS A 170 -14.30 5.86 -3.85
CA HIS A 170 -13.74 4.90 -2.91
C HIS A 170 -13.97 5.40 -1.48
N THR A 171 -14.68 4.63 -0.64
CA THR A 171 -15.09 5.05 0.72
C THR A 171 -14.04 4.77 1.80
N PHE A 172 -12.82 4.36 1.44
CA PHE A 172 -11.80 3.80 2.34
C PHE A 172 -10.79 4.81 2.89
N HIS A 173 -11.20 6.07 3.09
CA HIS A 173 -10.28 7.17 3.40
C HIS A 173 -9.51 6.94 4.72
N ASP A 174 -10.20 6.53 5.78
CA ASP A 174 -9.60 6.30 7.10
C ASP A 174 -8.66 5.08 7.10
N GLU A 175 -9.05 4.00 6.41
CA GLU A 175 -8.23 2.81 6.28
C GLU A 175 -6.98 3.08 5.44
N VAL A 176 -7.11 3.80 4.33
CA VAL A 176 -5.95 4.25 3.53
C VAL A 176 -5.02 5.11 4.37
N ASP A 177 -5.57 6.03 5.18
CA ASP A 177 -4.79 6.86 6.10
C ASP A 177 -4.08 6.06 7.19
N HIS A 178 -4.65 4.95 7.66
CA HIS A 178 -3.97 4.02 8.57
C HIS A 178 -2.70 3.43 7.95
N TYR A 179 -2.73 3.09 6.66
CA TYR A 179 -1.55 2.56 5.96
C TYR A 179 -0.52 3.64 5.61
N ARG A 180 -0.88 4.94 5.64
CA ARG A 180 0.03 6.07 5.40
C ARG A 180 0.91 6.41 6.62
N THR A 181 1.69 5.42 7.03
CA THR A 181 2.49 5.42 8.26
C THR A 181 3.79 6.24 8.17
N HIS A 182 4.22 6.60 6.96
CA HIS A 182 5.41 7.43 6.78
C HIS A 182 5.00 8.88 6.66
N VAL A 183 5.50 9.72 7.57
CA VAL A 183 5.11 11.13 7.68
C VAL A 183 6.33 12.02 7.55
N TRP A 184 6.25 13.00 6.66
CA TRP A 184 7.24 14.06 6.49
C TRP A 184 6.63 15.42 6.82
N LYS A 185 7.44 16.29 7.40
CA LYS A 185 7.09 17.67 7.72
C LYS A 185 8.04 18.64 7.01
N CYS A 186 7.47 19.63 6.34
CA CYS A 186 8.21 20.71 5.71
C CYS A 186 8.71 21.71 6.76
N SER A 187 9.94 22.19 6.59
CA SER A 187 10.55 23.24 7.42
C SER A 187 10.15 24.67 7.00
N GLY A 188 9.53 24.82 5.83
CA GLY A 188 9.17 26.10 5.24
C GLY A 188 7.82 26.67 5.72
N PRO A 189 7.38 27.80 5.14
CA PRO A 189 6.16 28.51 5.55
C PRO A 189 4.86 27.73 5.28
N CYS A 190 4.86 26.71 4.44
CA CYS A 190 3.65 25.90 4.19
C CYS A 190 3.16 25.14 5.43
N LYS A 191 3.98 25.03 6.49
CA LYS A 191 3.57 24.44 7.79
C LYS A 191 2.38 25.17 8.45
N GLU A 192 2.15 26.43 8.10
CA GLU A 192 1.06 27.27 8.63
C GLU A 192 -0.09 27.44 7.64
N LYS A 193 0.03 26.86 6.43
CA LYS A 193 -0.96 27.01 5.36
C LYS A 193 -1.83 25.77 5.26
N ALA A 194 -3.14 25.99 5.27
CA ALA A 194 -4.12 24.99 4.91
C ALA A 194 -3.94 24.56 3.42
N PRO A 195 -4.38 23.35 3.04
CA PRO A 195 -4.99 22.32 3.90
C PRO A 195 -3.96 21.39 4.58
N TYR A 196 -2.73 21.32 4.09
CA TYR A 196 -1.78 20.27 4.49
C TYR A 196 -0.90 20.62 5.68
N TYR A 197 -0.78 21.90 6.03
CA TYR A 197 0.06 22.37 7.16
C TYR A 197 1.48 21.78 7.12
N GLY A 198 2.04 21.73 5.91
CA GLY A 198 3.38 21.22 5.64
C GLY A 198 3.57 19.73 5.96
N LEU A 199 2.52 18.93 6.02
CA LEU A 199 2.59 17.49 6.22
C LEU A 199 2.39 16.74 4.90
N VAL A 200 3.16 15.66 4.72
CA VAL A 200 2.93 14.66 3.67
C VAL A 200 2.94 13.29 4.35
N LYS A 201 1.88 12.51 4.15
CA LYS A 201 1.76 11.14 4.64
C LYS A 201 1.76 10.18 3.45
N ARG A 202 2.50 9.07 3.54
CA ARG A 202 2.60 8.06 2.47
C ARG A 202 2.59 6.66 3.01
N SER A 203 2.14 5.73 2.16
CA SER A 203 2.11 4.30 2.45
C SER A 203 3.50 3.66 2.43
N MET A 204 4.44 4.24 1.67
CA MET A 204 5.82 3.74 1.60
C MET A 204 6.83 4.79 2.04
N ASN A 205 8.01 4.32 2.42
CA ASN A 205 9.13 5.13 2.87
C ASN A 205 9.80 5.88 1.69
N ARG A 206 9.09 6.85 1.11
CA ARG A 206 9.58 7.69 0.02
C ARG A 206 9.46 9.15 0.42
N ALA A 207 10.58 9.84 0.56
CA ALA A 207 10.57 11.27 0.87
C ALA A 207 9.93 12.08 -0.27
N PRO A 208 9.27 13.22 0.03
CA PRO A 208 8.86 14.15 -1.00
C PRO A 208 10.06 14.60 -1.85
N GLY A 209 9.87 14.66 -3.16
CA GLY A 209 10.95 14.94 -4.10
C GLY A 209 10.46 15.29 -5.50
N LYS A 210 11.40 15.51 -6.42
CA LYS A 210 11.15 15.97 -7.80
C LYS A 210 10.22 15.08 -8.63
N SER A 211 10.00 13.84 -8.22
CA SER A 211 9.03 12.94 -8.86
C SER A 211 7.59 13.38 -8.62
N ASP A 212 7.31 14.08 -7.52
CA ASP A 212 5.97 14.51 -7.13
C ASP A 212 5.46 15.63 -8.04
N THR A 213 4.23 15.50 -8.54
CA THR A 213 3.65 16.44 -9.51
C THR A 213 3.57 17.87 -8.98
N TRP A 214 3.40 18.01 -7.66
CA TRP A 214 3.34 19.29 -6.96
C TRP A 214 4.71 19.83 -6.52
N TRP A 215 5.80 19.08 -6.71
CA TRP A 215 7.13 19.44 -6.20
C TRP A 215 7.62 20.80 -6.72
N ALA A 216 7.55 21.00 -8.04
CA ALA A 216 8.03 22.24 -8.67
C ALA A 216 7.32 23.49 -8.11
N ARG A 217 6.00 23.37 -7.90
CA ARG A 217 5.20 24.42 -7.26
C ARG A 217 5.61 24.66 -5.81
N HIS A 218 5.77 23.61 -5.02
CA HIS A 218 6.22 23.72 -3.64
C HIS A 218 7.62 24.36 -3.54
N GLU A 219 8.55 23.98 -4.43
CA GLU A 219 9.89 24.56 -4.48
C GLU A 219 9.85 26.07 -4.75
N ALA A 220 9.01 26.51 -5.68
CA ALA A 220 8.84 27.93 -6.02
C ALA A 220 8.13 28.75 -4.92
N GLU A 221 7.08 28.21 -4.30
CA GLU A 221 6.22 28.97 -3.36
C GLU A 221 6.67 28.87 -1.89
N CYS A 222 7.37 27.80 -1.53
CA CYS A 222 7.75 27.50 -0.15
C CYS A 222 9.27 27.40 0.01
N GLY A 223 9.96 26.64 -0.87
CA GLY A 223 11.40 26.41 -0.80
C GLY A 223 11.88 25.63 0.44
N GLY A 224 10.96 25.10 1.24
CA GLY A 224 11.27 24.36 2.47
C GLY A 224 11.81 22.95 2.20
N THR A 225 12.48 22.40 3.21
CA THR A 225 13.03 21.03 3.18
C THR A 225 12.14 20.06 3.96
N TRP A 226 12.12 18.79 3.54
CA TRP A 226 11.28 17.76 4.14
C TRP A 226 12.06 16.91 5.15
N MET A 227 11.56 16.84 6.37
CA MET A 227 12.12 15.99 7.43
C MET A 227 11.14 14.88 7.78
N LYS A 228 11.65 13.65 7.93
CA LYS A 228 10.83 12.52 8.35
C LYS A 228 10.50 12.65 9.84
N VAL A 229 9.21 12.66 10.17
CA VAL A 229 8.70 12.83 11.54
C VAL A 229 7.90 11.62 12.04
N GLY A 230 7.52 10.70 11.14
CA GLY A 230 6.82 9.47 11.49
C GLY A 230 7.24 8.30 10.60
N GLU A 231 7.36 7.11 11.21
CA GLU A 231 7.56 5.85 10.52
C GLU A 231 6.92 4.69 11.30
N PRO A 232 6.51 3.61 10.62
CA PRO A 232 6.01 2.42 11.29
C PRO A 232 7.09 1.80 12.17
N GLY A 233 6.69 1.21 13.29
CA GLY A 233 7.61 0.51 14.18
C GLY A 233 8.27 -0.68 13.49
N LEU A 234 9.48 -1.05 13.91
CA LEU A 234 10.20 -2.17 13.29
C LEU A 234 9.43 -3.48 13.40
N THR A 235 9.40 -4.21 12.29
CA THR A 235 8.82 -5.56 12.19
C THR A 235 9.56 -6.54 13.10
N ARG A 236 8.91 -7.67 13.44
CA ARG A 236 9.53 -8.70 14.28
C ARG A 236 10.82 -9.26 13.65
N LYS A 237 10.82 -9.49 12.33
CA LYS A 237 12.01 -9.93 11.58
C LYS A 237 13.14 -8.90 11.62
N GLN A 238 12.84 -7.62 11.46
CA GLN A 238 13.86 -6.56 11.57
C GLN A 238 14.40 -6.43 13.00
N LYS A 239 13.54 -6.62 14.01
CA LYS A 239 13.98 -6.71 15.41
C LYS A 239 14.88 -7.93 15.62
N GLU A 240 14.50 -9.08 15.09
CA GLU A 240 15.26 -10.34 15.12
C GLU A 240 16.64 -10.23 14.49
N GLY A 241 16.76 -9.56 13.35
CA GLY A 241 18.03 -9.31 12.65
C GLY A 241 18.91 -8.19 13.24
N MET A 242 18.43 -7.39 14.19
CA MET A 242 19.25 -6.37 14.86
C MET A 242 20.21 -7.01 15.88
N SER A 243 21.40 -6.42 16.01
CA SER A 243 22.36 -6.84 17.04
C SER A 243 21.79 -6.65 18.44
N ALA A 244 22.32 -7.39 19.43
CA ALA A 244 21.89 -7.26 20.82
C ALA A 244 22.03 -5.80 21.34
N ARG A 245 23.03 -5.07 20.87
CA ARG A 245 23.30 -3.67 21.24
C ARG A 245 22.26 -2.71 20.65
N GLU A 246 21.86 -2.90 19.38
CA GLU A 246 20.80 -2.11 18.74
C GLU A 246 19.43 -2.39 19.34
N ARG A 247 19.19 -3.65 19.74
CA ARG A 247 17.95 -4.05 20.42
C ARG A 247 17.85 -3.46 21.83
N ALA A 248 18.96 -3.46 22.59
CA ALA A 248 19.03 -2.87 23.92
C ALA A 248 18.86 -1.34 23.90
N GLY A 249 19.46 -0.65 22.91
CA GLY A 249 19.33 0.81 22.76
C GLY A 249 17.92 1.30 22.38
N ARG A 250 17.01 0.39 22.00
CA ARG A 250 15.62 0.70 21.65
C ARG A 250 14.60 0.28 22.71
N GLN A 251 15.03 -0.34 23.82
CA GLN A 251 14.17 -0.57 24.96
C GLN A 251 13.88 0.77 25.64
N ARG A 252 12.66 1.32 25.45
CA ARG A 252 12.20 2.43 26.29
C ARG A 252 11.91 1.87 27.68
N ASN A 253 12.63 2.36 28.68
CA ASN A 253 12.35 1.99 30.05
C ASN A 253 11.05 2.68 30.48
N LYS A 254 10.17 1.95 31.20
CA LYS A 254 8.88 2.49 31.70
C LYS A 254 9.01 3.77 32.55
N ILE A 255 10.24 4.05 33.00
CA ILE A 255 10.64 5.20 33.79
C ILE A 255 10.63 6.51 32.96
N ASP A 256 10.94 6.43 31.66
CA ASP A 256 11.01 7.61 30.77
C ASP A 256 9.63 8.27 30.57
N GLY A 257 8.54 7.49 30.68
CA GLY A 257 7.18 8.01 30.64
C GLY A 257 6.76 8.77 31.91
N TRP A 258 7.41 8.52 33.06
CA TRP A 258 7.12 9.20 34.33
C TRP A 258 7.87 10.53 34.46
N VAL A 259 9.09 10.63 33.90
CA VAL A 259 9.89 11.86 33.94
C VAL A 259 9.28 12.98 33.10
N VAL A 260 8.57 12.64 32.01
CA VAL A 260 7.85 13.64 31.19
C VAL A 260 6.59 14.15 31.90
N ARG A 261 5.83 13.28 32.58
CA ARG A 261 4.65 13.69 33.36
C ARG A 261 4.97 14.56 34.58
N GLY A 262 6.16 14.42 35.17
CA GLY A 262 6.57 15.23 36.32
C GLY A 262 6.92 16.69 35.99
N ARG A 263 7.08 17.03 34.71
CA ARG A 263 7.44 18.40 34.28
C ARG A 263 6.25 19.31 33.97
N GLU A 264 5.06 18.74 33.78
CA GLU A 264 3.83 19.50 33.45
C GLU A 264 2.98 19.85 34.68
N SER A 265 3.27 19.28 35.87
CA SER A 265 2.50 19.51 37.10
C SER A 265 3.21 20.42 38.12
N GLY A 266 3.98 21.41 37.65
CA GLY A 266 4.77 22.31 38.49
C GLY A 266 4.49 23.79 38.23
N GLN A 267 3.22 24.20 38.13
CA GLN A 267 2.84 25.61 38.18
C GLN A 267 2.31 26.00 39.57
N THR A 268 3.10 26.87 40.22
CA THR A 268 2.65 28.05 40.95
C THR A 268 1.82 27.86 42.23
N LEU A 269 2.51 27.92 43.39
CA LEU A 269 1.94 28.54 44.59
C LEU A 269 2.92 29.61 45.11
N VAL A 270 2.51 30.86 44.90
CA VAL A 270 3.10 32.07 45.48
C VAL A 270 2.81 32.10 46.98
N ARG A 271 3.83 32.32 47.82
CA ARG A 271 3.70 32.93 49.15
C ARG A 271 4.91 33.81 49.45
N GLU A 272 4.64 35.05 49.83
CA GLU A 272 5.60 36.12 50.14
C GLU A 272 6.19 36.03 51.57
N GLY A 273 7.52 36.21 51.66
CA GLY A 273 8.32 36.92 52.70
C GLY A 273 8.40 36.40 54.16
N PRO A 274 9.38 36.89 54.99
CA PRO A 274 10.44 37.86 54.70
C PRO A 274 11.90 37.46 55.09
N ASP A 275 12.82 38.10 54.37
CA ASP A 275 14.19 38.57 54.65
C ASP A 275 14.85 38.29 56.02
N LYS A 276 16.07 37.70 56.00
CA LYS A 276 17.27 38.19 56.74
C LYS A 276 18.56 37.72 56.04
N GLY A 277 19.44 38.68 55.78
CA GLY A 277 20.67 38.53 55.01
C GLY A 277 21.84 37.80 55.68
N GLY A 278 22.86 37.55 54.86
CA GLY A 278 24.15 36.99 55.27
C GLY A 278 25.08 36.86 54.07
N ARG A 279 25.84 37.92 53.80
CA ARG A 279 26.91 38.01 52.79
C ARG A 279 28.13 37.22 53.27
N VAL A 280 28.59 36.22 52.52
CA VAL A 280 30.00 35.76 52.56
C VAL A 280 30.44 35.36 51.14
N SER A 281 31.47 36.05 50.66
CA SER A 281 32.27 35.73 49.47
C SER A 281 33.19 34.53 49.73
N VAL A 282 33.65 33.83 48.69
CA VAL A 282 35.08 33.62 48.35
C VAL A 282 35.25 32.46 47.34
N GLN A 283 35.82 32.84 46.19
CA GLN A 283 36.87 32.20 45.38
C GLN A 283 36.83 30.70 45.02
N ASN A 284 36.95 30.49 43.71
CA ASN A 284 37.65 29.36 43.08
C ASN A 284 39.11 29.28 43.56
N ASN A 285 39.59 28.09 43.94
CA ASN A 285 40.77 27.47 43.30
C ASN A 285 41.03 26.01 43.70
N ALA A 286 41.64 25.30 42.75
CA ALA A 286 42.65 24.23 42.88
C ALA A 286 42.31 22.83 43.45
N GLY A 287 42.39 21.83 42.55
CA GLY A 287 43.53 20.90 42.51
C GLY A 287 43.48 19.65 43.40
N GLY A 288 43.43 18.46 42.76
CA GLY A 288 43.72 17.18 43.41
C GLY A 288 44.00 16.06 42.41
N LYS A 289 45.28 15.88 42.03
CA LYS A 289 45.80 14.70 41.32
C LYS A 289 46.04 13.54 42.30
N ARG A 290 45.72 12.29 41.92
CA ARG A 290 46.47 11.02 42.22
C ARG A 290 46.15 10.03 41.08
N ARG A 291 47.10 9.72 40.15
CA ARG A 291 47.97 8.50 40.06
C ARG A 291 47.31 7.20 40.54
N ALA A 292 47.54 6.00 39.99
CA ALA A 292 48.01 5.39 38.75
C ALA A 292 48.19 3.90 39.13
N GLU A 293 47.81 2.93 38.31
CA GLU A 293 48.54 1.65 38.25
C GLU A 293 48.20 0.86 36.98
N ALA A 294 49.25 0.30 36.38
CA ALA A 294 49.26 -0.55 35.20
C ALA A 294 49.83 -1.90 35.60
N ILE A 295 49.32 -2.98 35.00
CA ILE A 295 50.02 -4.28 34.96
C ILE A 295 50.12 -4.71 33.50
N VAL A 296 51.36 -4.94 33.10
CA VAL A 296 51.81 -5.43 31.79
C VAL A 296 52.29 -6.86 32.01
N VAL A 297 51.98 -7.80 31.11
CA VAL A 297 52.93 -8.86 30.75
C VAL A 297 52.86 -9.08 29.24
N ALA A 298 54.03 -9.02 28.61
CA ALA A 298 54.28 -9.23 27.20
C ALA A 298 55.19 -10.45 27.00
N GLY A 299 55.23 -10.95 25.76
CA GLY A 299 56.28 -11.80 25.19
C GLY A 299 55.75 -13.13 24.67
N GLY A 300 55.91 -13.53 23.40
CA GLY A 300 56.61 -12.96 22.26
C GLY A 300 57.22 -14.08 21.38
N VAL A 301 56.99 -13.97 20.06
CA VAL A 301 57.85 -14.36 18.90
C VAL A 301 58.28 -15.85 18.75
N ALA A 302 58.53 -16.47 17.60
CA ALA A 302 58.70 -16.15 16.17
C ALA A 302 58.54 -17.52 15.41
N SER A 303 58.17 -17.71 14.14
CA SER A 303 58.88 -17.43 12.88
C SER A 303 58.28 -18.40 11.83
N SER A 304 58.06 -17.96 10.59
CA SER A 304 57.89 -18.83 9.39
C SER A 304 59.28 -19.27 8.86
N PRO A 305 59.47 -20.24 7.93
CA PRO A 305 58.98 -20.17 6.54
C PRO A 305 58.73 -21.50 5.75
N SER A 306 58.14 -21.32 4.55
CA SER A 306 58.41 -22.00 3.25
C SER A 306 58.02 -23.46 2.93
N ASN A 307 57.21 -23.55 1.84
CA ASN A 307 57.32 -24.35 0.61
C ASN A 307 57.15 -25.90 0.51
N HIS A 308 56.49 -26.24 -0.61
CA HIS A 308 56.59 -27.41 -1.50
C HIS A 308 55.73 -28.67 -1.29
N THR A 309 54.87 -28.89 -2.31
CA THR A 309 54.63 -30.11 -3.12
C THR A 309 54.07 -31.38 -2.48
N GLY A 310 53.13 -32.01 -3.19
CA GLY A 310 53.14 -33.48 -3.28
C GLY A 310 51.76 -34.14 -3.32
N SER A 311 51.36 -34.48 -4.54
CA SER A 311 50.33 -35.42 -4.96
C SER A 311 50.07 -36.64 -4.04
N GLY A 312 48.81 -37.06 -3.99
CA GLY A 312 48.41 -38.36 -3.45
C GLY A 312 46.97 -38.70 -3.78
N ALA A 313 46.73 -39.22 -5.00
CA ALA A 313 45.44 -39.73 -5.44
C ALA A 313 45.22 -41.16 -4.93
N VAL A 314 44.10 -41.45 -4.23
CA VAL A 314 43.51 -42.81 -4.18
C VAL A 314 41.98 -42.76 -4.01
N ARG A 315 41.30 -42.98 -5.13
CA ARG A 315 40.14 -43.87 -5.39
C ARG A 315 39.00 -44.04 -4.34
N LYS A 316 37.84 -43.54 -4.75
CA LYS A 316 36.58 -44.27 -5.08
C LYS A 316 35.84 -44.99 -3.94
N ARG A 317 34.68 -44.45 -3.54
CA ARG A 317 33.44 -45.22 -3.41
C ARG A 317 32.18 -44.35 -3.48
N GLN A 318 31.29 -44.70 -4.41
CA GLN A 318 29.91 -44.23 -4.52
C GLN A 318 29.10 -44.52 -3.25
N LYS A 319 28.24 -43.58 -2.85
CA LYS A 319 26.93 -43.90 -2.28
C LYS A 319 25.91 -42.83 -2.69
N VAL A 320 24.86 -43.28 -3.35
CA VAL A 320 23.67 -42.53 -3.74
C VAL A 320 22.69 -42.53 -2.57
N SER A 321 22.19 -41.34 -2.23
CA SER A 321 20.94 -41.02 -1.52
C SER A 321 21.04 -39.50 -1.28
N GLY A 322 20.33 -38.63 -1.97
CA GLY A 322 18.88 -38.48 -1.94
C GLY A 322 18.59 -37.13 -1.28
N GLU A 323 17.94 -36.25 -2.04
CA GLU A 323 17.18 -35.07 -1.61
C GLU A 323 17.88 -33.71 -1.42
N ASP A 324 17.12 -32.72 -1.93
CA ASP A 324 17.12 -31.27 -1.78
C ASP A 324 18.26 -30.46 -2.40
N LYS A 325 18.06 -30.18 -3.70
CA LYS A 325 18.49 -28.91 -4.28
C LYS A 325 17.27 -28.02 -4.45
N ASP A 326 17.29 -26.92 -3.69
CA ASP A 326 16.48 -25.74 -3.90
C ASP A 326 16.50 -25.36 -5.40
N GLU A 327 15.39 -25.61 -6.09
CA GLU A 327 15.12 -24.92 -7.34
C GLU A 327 14.87 -23.45 -7.01
N GLU A 328 15.82 -22.61 -7.39
CA GLU A 328 15.54 -21.20 -7.68
C GLU A 328 14.38 -21.14 -8.66
N VAL A 329 13.18 -20.87 -8.15
CA VAL A 329 12.06 -20.43 -8.96
C VAL A 329 12.47 -19.09 -9.53
N GLN A 330 12.99 -19.14 -10.76
CA GLN A 330 13.20 -17.99 -11.60
C GLN A 330 11.82 -17.41 -11.93
N VAL A 331 11.33 -16.52 -11.06
CA VAL A 331 10.16 -15.69 -11.35
C VAL A 331 10.55 -14.83 -12.54
N VAL A 332 10.16 -15.25 -13.73
CA VAL A 332 10.15 -14.40 -14.92
C VAL A 332 9.15 -13.29 -14.59
N GLY A 333 9.66 -12.20 -14.03
CA GLY A 333 8.89 -10.99 -13.78
C GLY A 333 8.50 -10.40 -15.12
N GLU A 334 7.37 -10.84 -15.66
CA GLU A 334 6.72 -10.13 -16.74
C GLU A 334 6.47 -8.70 -16.27
N ASN A 335 6.74 -7.73 -17.15
CA ASN A 335 6.54 -6.30 -16.93
C ASN A 335 5.04 -5.99 -16.72
N LEU A 336 4.48 -6.37 -15.57
CA LEU A 336 3.10 -6.12 -15.16
C LEU A 336 2.95 -4.62 -14.87
N HIS A 337 2.13 -3.96 -15.69
CA HIS A 337 1.82 -2.55 -15.58
C HIS A 337 0.32 -2.42 -15.31
N VAL A 338 -0.01 -1.75 -14.21
CA VAL A 338 -1.37 -1.38 -13.84
C VAL A 338 -1.66 0.04 -14.32
N GLU A 339 -2.92 0.33 -14.62
CA GLU A 339 -3.37 1.71 -14.80
C GLU A 339 -3.74 2.29 -13.45
N CYS A 340 -3.23 3.49 -13.16
CA CYS A 340 -3.63 4.22 -11.98
C CYS A 340 -5.14 4.45 -11.96
N PRO A 341 -5.86 4.13 -10.86
CA PRO A 341 -7.30 4.35 -10.76
C PRO A 341 -7.72 5.83 -10.78
N ILE A 342 -6.77 6.76 -10.67
CA ILE A 342 -7.04 8.21 -10.62
C ILE A 342 -6.62 8.94 -11.90
N CYS A 343 -5.45 8.67 -12.50
CA CYS A 343 -5.03 9.32 -13.77
C CYS A 343 -4.83 8.41 -14.97
N SER A 344 -5.08 7.10 -14.85
CA SER A 344 -4.95 6.15 -15.95
C SER A 344 -3.52 6.03 -16.53
N ILE A 345 -2.49 6.52 -15.84
CA ILE A 345 -1.10 6.29 -16.26
C ILE A 345 -0.73 4.84 -15.97
N ARG A 346 -0.14 4.18 -16.97
CA ARG A 346 0.42 2.83 -16.81
C ARG A 346 1.70 2.88 -16.00
N VAL A 347 1.66 2.24 -14.85
CA VAL A 347 2.78 2.12 -13.92
C VAL A 347 3.01 0.67 -13.55
N PRO A 348 4.26 0.24 -13.30
CA PRO A 348 4.51 -1.11 -12.78
C PRO A 348 3.67 -1.40 -11.53
N ASP A 349 3.08 -2.59 -11.43
CA ASP A 349 2.26 -2.99 -10.28
C ASP A 349 3.00 -2.82 -8.95
N SER A 350 4.30 -3.10 -8.92
CA SER A 350 5.16 -2.89 -7.75
C SER A 350 5.25 -1.44 -7.30
N SER A 351 4.95 -0.49 -8.20
CA SER A 351 5.03 0.95 -8.00
C SER A 351 3.66 1.63 -7.97
N ILE A 352 2.54 0.89 -8.02
CA ILE A 352 1.20 1.50 -8.04
C ILE A 352 0.95 2.39 -6.84
N ASN A 353 1.29 1.91 -5.64
CA ASN A 353 1.16 2.70 -4.45
C ASN A 353 2.05 3.96 -4.53
N GLU A 354 3.21 3.85 -5.19
CA GLU A 354 4.16 4.95 -5.31
C GLU A 354 3.57 6.02 -6.21
N HIS A 355 3.13 5.62 -7.38
CA HIS A 355 2.46 6.48 -8.32
C HIS A 355 1.27 7.20 -7.67
N LEU A 356 0.41 6.49 -6.95
CA LEU A 356 -0.71 7.08 -6.21
C LEU A 356 -0.22 8.10 -5.17
N ASP A 357 0.79 7.77 -4.37
CA ASP A 357 1.38 8.71 -3.39
C ASP A 357 2.13 9.92 -4.04
N VAL A 358 2.56 9.79 -5.31
CA VAL A 358 3.32 10.81 -6.08
C VAL A 358 2.37 11.77 -6.78
N VAL A 359 1.48 11.20 -7.58
CA VAL A 359 0.67 11.89 -8.58
C VAL A 359 -0.66 12.32 -7.99
N HIS A 360 -1.14 11.57 -6.99
CA HIS A 360 -2.43 11.76 -6.33
C HIS A 360 -2.27 11.86 -4.81
N PRO A 361 -1.47 12.82 -4.32
CA PRO A 361 -1.46 13.09 -2.89
C PRO A 361 -2.87 13.51 -2.44
N PRO A 362 -3.26 13.16 -1.19
CA PRO A 362 -4.49 13.66 -0.60
C PRO A 362 -4.48 15.19 -0.46
#